data_AF-A0A2A5WGL6-F1
#
_entry.id   AF-A0A2A5WGL6-F1
#
_cell.length_a   1.000
_cell.length_b   1.000
_cell.length_c   1.000
_cell.angle_alpha   90.00
_cell.angle_beta   90.00
_cell.angle_gamma   90.00
#
_symmetry.space_group_name_H-M   'P 1'
#
loop_
_entity.id
_entity.type
_entity.pdbx_description
1 polymer ?
#
loop_
_entity_poly.entity_id
_entity_poly.type
_entity_poly.pdbx_seq_one_letter_code
_entity_poly.pdbx_strand_id
1 'polypeptide(L)'
;MKKIDSAMIDALIQLLAMIGIIGSLIFVGLELRQSQRIAQAGQQQDRTASFFGLLGANSEAGVDWQSTVYEANSEYGEEFTLPEIVRRNNYHAHLFTYENDYFQYSQGLMPQSVWDAKLVALSFFYNQCDMRDLMDYRKNWFPTRFVEIINNLPDECSE
;
A
#
# COMPACT_ATOMS: atom_id res chain seq x y z
N MET A 1 -16.16 35.90 -53.81
CA MET A 1 -15.53 35.07 -52.76
C MET A 1 -14.30 35.79 -52.27
N LYS A 2 -14.29 36.19 -50.99
CA LYS A 2 -13.18 36.91 -50.35
C LYS A 2 -11.97 35.96 -50.31
N LYS A 3 -10.84 36.34 -50.93
CA LYS A 3 -9.58 35.57 -50.79
C LYS A 3 -9.25 35.54 -49.31
N ILE A 4 -9.24 34.33 -48.72
CA ILE A 4 -8.61 34.14 -47.43
C ILE A 4 -7.13 34.45 -47.66
N ASP A 5 -6.59 35.48 -46.98
CA ASP A 5 -5.19 35.87 -47.14
C ASP A 5 -4.29 34.73 -46.67
N SER A 6 -3.36 34.29 -47.52
CA SER A 6 -2.44 33.19 -47.23
C SER A 6 -1.66 33.41 -45.93
N ALA A 7 -1.37 34.67 -45.58
CA ALA A 7 -0.73 35.04 -44.32
C ALA A 7 -1.57 34.66 -43.08
N MET A 8 -2.90 34.75 -43.17
CA MET A 8 -3.78 34.34 -42.07
C MET A 8 -3.83 32.81 -41.95
N ILE A 9 -3.73 32.10 -43.07
CA ILE A 9 -3.66 30.62 -43.08
C ILE A 9 -2.34 30.16 -42.44
N ASP A 10 -1.21 30.78 -42.79
CA ASP A 10 0.10 30.44 -42.22
C ASP A 10 0.15 30.70 -40.71
N ALA A 11 -0.39 31.85 -40.26
CA ALA A 11 -0.50 32.16 -38.84
C ALA A 11 -1.36 31.14 -38.08
N LEU A 12 -2.46 30.67 -38.68
CA LEU A 12 -3.31 29.63 -38.09
C LEU A 12 -2.58 28.29 -38.01
N ILE A 13 -1.86 27.89 -39.07
CA ILE A 13 -1.08 26.65 -39.08
C ILE A 13 0.00 26.69 -38.00
N GLN A 14 0.73 27.81 -37.87
CA GLN A 14 1.75 27.98 -36.83
C GLN A 14 1.16 27.92 -35.42
N LEU A 15 0.01 28.57 -35.20
CA LEU A 15 -0.71 28.50 -33.92
C LEU A 15 -1.11 27.05 -33.60
N LEU A 16 -1.68 26.33 -34.57
CA LEU A 16 -2.07 24.93 -34.41
C LEU A 16 -0.85 24.03 -34.16
N ALA A 17 0.27 24.27 -34.82
CA ALA A 17 1.52 23.54 -34.60
C ALA A 17 2.06 23.75 -33.18
N MET A 18 2.06 25.00 -32.69
CA MET A 18 2.50 25.32 -31.33
C MET A 18 1.56 24.70 -30.28
N ILE A 19 0.24 24.77 -30.49
CA ILE A 19 -0.74 24.08 -29.64
C ILE A 19 -0.51 22.56 -29.67
N GLY A 20 -0.21 21.99 -30.83
CA GLY A 20 0.11 20.57 -30.98
C GLY A 20 1.33 20.14 -30.17
N ILE A 21 2.41 20.94 -30.19
CA ILE A 21 3.62 20.69 -29.40
C ILE A 21 3.32 20.81 -27.90
N ILE A 22 2.59 21.84 -27.48
CA ILE A 22 2.23 22.01 -26.06
C ILE A 22 1.34 20.85 -25.61
N GLY A 23 0.35 20.47 -26.41
CA GLY A 23 -0.55 19.35 -26.14
C GLY A 23 0.19 18.02 -26.01
N SER A 24 1.16 17.74 -26.89
CA SER A 24 1.96 16.52 -26.81
C SER A 24 2.86 16.49 -25.56
N LEU A 25 3.47 17.61 -25.19
CA LEU A 25 4.27 17.71 -23.97
C LEU A 25 3.44 17.51 -22.70
N ILE A 26 2.22 18.06 -22.65
CA ILE A 26 1.30 17.84 -21.53
C ILE A 26 0.95 16.35 -21.43
N PHE A 27 0.61 15.72 -22.55
CA PHE A 27 0.29 14.29 -22.59
C PHE A 27 1.45 13.43 -22.09
N VAL A 28 2.67 13.67 -22.58
CA VAL A 28 3.89 12.99 -22.11
C VAL A 28 4.12 13.22 -20.62
N GLY A 29 3.91 14.44 -20.13
CA GLY A 29 4.03 14.74 -18.70
C GLY A 29 3.04 13.95 -17.83
N LEU A 30 1.82 13.75 -18.31
CA LEU A 30 0.81 12.92 -17.63
C LEU A 30 1.20 11.43 -17.63
N GLU A 31 1.69 10.90 -18.75
CA GLU A 31 2.16 9.52 -18.86
C GLU A 31 3.35 9.25 -17.94
N LEU A 32 4.33 10.17 -17.89
CA LEU A 32 5.49 10.06 -17.00
C LEU A 32 5.08 10.06 -15.52
N ARG A 33 4.13 10.91 -15.14
CA ARG A 33 3.60 10.95 -13.77
C ARG A 33 2.91 9.62 -13.41
N GLN A 34 2.13 9.04 -14.32
CA GLN A 34 1.50 7.75 -14.13
C GLN A 34 2.54 6.63 -14.00
N SER A 35 3.54 6.61 -14.89
CA SER A 35 4.63 5.64 -14.86
C SER A 35 5.40 5.69 -13.54
N GLN A 36 5.75 6.89 -13.07
CA GLN A 36 6.41 7.08 -11.78
C GLN A 36 5.57 6.56 -10.61
N ARG A 37 4.25 6.79 -10.63
CA ARG A 37 3.33 6.29 -9.59
C ARG A 37 3.29 4.76 -9.55
N ILE A 38 3.21 4.12 -10.72
CA ILE A 38 3.23 2.65 -10.84
C ILE A 38 4.58 2.10 -10.34
N ALA A 39 5.69 2.74 -10.72
CA ALA A 39 7.02 2.33 -10.29
C ALA A 39 7.19 2.41 -8.76
N GLN A 40 6.70 3.47 -8.12
CA GLN A 40 6.71 3.60 -6.66
C GLN A 40 5.88 2.50 -5.96
N ALA A 41 4.71 2.16 -6.50
CA ALA A 41 3.90 1.07 -5.98
C ALA A 41 4.55 -0.31 -6.18
N GLY A 42 5.20 -0.54 -7.33
CA GLY A 42 6.02 -1.72 -7.55
C GLY A 42 7.13 -1.85 -6.52
N GLN A 43 7.84 -0.75 -6.23
CA GLN A 43 8.88 -0.75 -5.19
C GLN A 43 8.32 -1.05 -3.78
N GLN A 44 7.13 -0.55 -3.45
CA GLN A 44 6.48 -0.86 -2.18
C GLN A 44 6.09 -2.35 -2.10
N GLN A 45 5.59 -2.92 -3.19
CA GLN A 45 5.30 -4.35 -3.31
C GLN A 45 6.56 -5.20 -3.13
N ASP A 46 7.67 -4.84 -3.77
CA ASP A 46 8.94 -5.56 -3.68
C ASP A 46 9.52 -5.54 -2.25
N ARG A 47 9.37 -4.41 -1.55
CA ARG A 47 9.74 -4.30 -0.12
C ARG A 47 8.89 -5.21 0.74
N THR A 48 7.57 -5.21 0.54
CA THR A 48 6.65 -6.12 1.25
C THR A 48 7.00 -7.59 0.99
N ALA A 49 7.30 -7.97 -0.26
CA ALA A 49 7.74 -9.31 -0.61
C ALA A 49 9.07 -9.71 0.08
N SER A 50 10.01 -8.77 0.18
CA SER A 50 11.27 -8.98 0.91
C SER A 50 11.01 -9.23 2.41
N PHE A 51 10.08 -8.49 3.02
CA PHE A 51 9.68 -8.73 4.41
C PHE A 51 8.98 -10.07 4.60
N PHE A 52 8.21 -10.57 3.63
CA PHE A 52 7.65 -11.92 3.69
C PHE A 52 8.73 -13.00 3.66
N GLY A 53 9.78 -12.83 2.87
CA GLY A 53 10.94 -13.73 2.90
C GLY A 53 11.60 -13.77 4.29
N LEU A 54 11.78 -12.61 4.91
CA LEU A 54 12.35 -12.51 6.26
C LEU A 54 11.41 -13.11 7.33
N LEU A 55 10.11 -12.83 7.27
CA LEU A 55 9.11 -13.43 8.17
C LEU A 55 9.05 -14.96 8.04
N GLY A 56 9.15 -15.48 6.81
CA GLY A 56 9.20 -16.91 6.54
C GLY A 56 10.44 -17.55 7.20
N ALA A 57 11.62 -16.96 6.99
CA ALA A 57 12.86 -17.44 7.61
C ALA A 57 12.81 -17.40 9.16
N ASN A 58 12.22 -16.35 9.74
CA ASN A 58 12.00 -16.28 11.19
C ASN A 58 11.06 -17.40 11.66
N SER A 59 9.96 -17.63 10.94
CA SER A 59 9.00 -18.68 11.28
C SER A 59 9.63 -20.08 11.23
N GLU A 60 10.47 -20.36 10.23
CA GLU A 60 11.23 -21.62 10.12
C GLU A 60 12.25 -21.78 11.25
N ALA A 61 12.86 -20.69 11.70
CA ALA A 61 13.82 -20.68 12.80
C ALA A 61 13.16 -20.69 14.20
N GLY A 62 11.83 -20.65 14.29
CA GLY A 62 11.12 -20.51 15.56
C GLY A 62 11.34 -19.15 16.22
N VAL A 63 11.52 -18.11 15.41
CA VAL A 63 11.78 -16.74 15.84
C VAL A 63 10.50 -15.89 15.72
N ASP A 64 10.07 -15.28 16.81
CA ASP A 64 8.91 -14.38 16.85
C ASP A 64 9.30 -12.98 16.38
N TRP A 65 8.59 -12.51 15.35
CA TRP A 65 8.83 -11.20 14.75
C TRP A 65 8.51 -10.07 15.73
N GLN A 66 7.41 -10.18 16.47
CA GLN A 66 7.00 -9.15 17.43
C GLN A 66 8.08 -8.97 18.49
N SER A 67 8.49 -10.06 19.15
CA SER A 67 9.50 -9.99 20.21
C SER A 67 10.82 -9.42 19.70
N THR A 68 11.33 -9.90 18.56
CA THR A 68 12.66 -9.51 18.07
C THR A 68 12.73 -8.14 17.42
N VAL A 69 11.75 -7.78 16.58
CA VAL A 69 11.81 -6.57 15.75
C VAL A 69 11.13 -5.40 16.44
N TYR A 70 9.98 -5.65 17.03
CA TYR A 70 9.10 -4.61 17.56
C TYR A 70 9.38 -4.32 19.02
N GLU A 71 9.57 -5.34 19.85
CA GLU A 71 9.90 -5.21 21.28
C GLU A 71 11.41 -5.19 21.55
N ALA A 72 12.23 -5.48 20.52
CA ALA A 72 13.68 -5.55 20.61
C ALA A 72 14.18 -6.50 21.73
N ASN A 73 13.42 -7.57 22.00
CA ASN A 73 13.71 -8.58 23.00
C ASN A 73 14.20 -9.87 22.32
N SER A 74 15.45 -10.26 22.58
CA SER A 74 16.06 -11.48 22.04
C SER A 74 15.90 -12.72 22.93
N GLU A 75 15.31 -12.60 24.12
CA GLU A 75 15.30 -13.65 25.15
C GLU A 75 13.98 -14.43 25.27
N TYR A 76 13.01 -14.23 24.36
CA TYR A 76 11.67 -14.82 24.39
C TYR A 76 11.61 -16.33 24.06
N GLY A 77 12.75 -17.01 23.90
CA GLY A 77 12.83 -18.40 23.43
C GLY A 77 12.08 -19.45 24.27
N GLU A 78 11.46 -19.05 25.38
CA GLU A 78 10.64 -19.91 26.25
C GLU A 78 9.18 -19.41 26.45
N GLU A 79 8.78 -18.25 25.92
CA GLU A 79 7.44 -17.68 26.16
C GLU A 79 6.37 -18.25 25.23
N PHE A 80 6.72 -18.52 23.97
CA PHE A 80 5.79 -19.00 22.94
C PHE A 80 6.23 -20.34 22.38
N THR A 81 5.26 -21.22 22.15
CA THR A 81 5.46 -22.45 21.38
C THR A 81 5.65 -22.14 19.89
N LEU A 82 6.30 -23.04 19.15
CA LEU A 82 6.49 -22.85 17.70
C LEU A 82 5.18 -22.57 16.94
N PRO A 83 4.05 -23.26 17.19
CA PRO A 83 2.78 -22.93 16.55
C PRO A 83 2.28 -21.50 16.85
N GLU A 84 2.49 -21.00 18.08
CA GLU A 84 2.10 -19.64 18.46
C GLU A 84 2.97 -18.61 17.73
N ILE A 85 4.28 -18.84 17.67
CA ILE A 85 5.23 -18.00 16.91
C ILE A 85 4.82 -17.91 15.43
N VAL A 86 4.54 -19.06 14.81
CA VAL A 86 4.10 -19.11 13.41
C VAL A 86 2.79 -18.34 13.22
N ARG A 87 1.84 -18.47 14.16
CA ARG A 87 0.57 -17.73 14.10
C ARG A 87 0.77 -16.22 14.19
N ARG A 88 1.58 -15.74 15.14
CA ARG A 88 1.92 -14.32 15.33
C ARG A 88 2.64 -13.75 14.09
N ASN A 89 3.60 -14.49 13.54
CA ASN A 89 4.30 -14.11 12.31
C ASN A 89 3.36 -14.04 11.10
N ASN A 90 2.43 -15.00 10.95
CA ASN A 90 1.40 -14.96 9.91
C ASN A 90 0.49 -13.74 10.07
N TYR A 91 0.11 -13.41 11.30
CA TYR A 91 -0.67 -12.20 11.59
C TYR A 91 0.08 -10.95 11.13
N HIS A 92 1.38 -10.82 11.43
CA HIS A 92 2.20 -9.74 10.91
C HIS A 92 2.29 -9.70 9.38
N ALA A 93 2.38 -10.86 8.71
CA ALA A 93 2.37 -10.93 7.25
C ALA A 93 1.07 -10.33 6.67
N HIS A 94 -0.08 -10.62 7.30
CA HIS A 94 -1.35 -9.98 6.93
C HIS A 94 -1.34 -8.47 7.19
N LEU A 95 -0.81 -8.01 8.32
CA LEU A 95 -0.66 -6.59 8.60
C LEU A 95 0.21 -5.85 7.56
N PHE A 96 1.32 -6.46 7.09
CA PHE A 96 2.15 -5.92 5.99
C PHE A 96 1.39 -5.91 4.66
N THR A 97 0.55 -6.92 4.44
CA THR A 97 -0.31 -7.00 3.26
C THR A 97 -1.30 -5.85 3.25
N TYR A 98 -2.01 -5.59 4.35
CA TYR A 98 -3.03 -4.55 4.39
C TYR A 98 -2.46 -3.14 4.34
N GLU A 99 -1.28 -2.92 4.90
CA GLU A 99 -0.55 -1.67 4.74
C GLU A 99 -0.15 -1.42 3.27
N ASN A 100 0.31 -2.47 2.58
CA ASN A 100 0.61 -2.40 1.15
C ASN A 100 -0.65 -2.19 0.30
N ASP A 101 -1.73 -2.93 0.59
CA ASP A 101 -3.02 -2.78 -0.09
C ASP A 101 -3.56 -1.34 0.07
N TYR A 102 -3.49 -0.78 1.28
CA TYR A 102 -3.83 0.62 1.53
C TYR A 102 -2.97 1.58 0.71
N PHE A 103 -1.66 1.35 0.65
CA PHE A 103 -0.77 2.15 -0.18
C PHE A 103 -1.21 2.11 -1.64
N GLN A 104 -1.42 0.93 -2.22
CA GLN A 104 -1.87 0.78 -3.62
C GLN A 104 -3.22 1.46 -3.87
N TYR A 105 -4.17 1.34 -2.94
CA TYR A 105 -5.46 2.03 -3.00
C TYR A 105 -5.32 3.55 -2.95
N SER A 106 -4.50 4.08 -2.03
CA SER A 106 -4.22 5.52 -1.95
C SER A 106 -3.52 6.05 -3.22
N GLN A 107 -2.79 5.17 -3.91
CA GLN A 107 -2.21 5.41 -5.22
C GLN A 107 -3.21 5.18 -6.38
N GLY A 108 -4.50 4.98 -6.14
CA GLY A 108 -5.49 4.78 -7.20
C GLY A 108 -5.14 3.61 -8.15
N LEU A 109 -4.30 2.68 -7.69
CA LEU A 109 -3.88 1.48 -8.41
C LEU A 109 -4.71 0.25 -8.00
N MET A 110 -5.66 0.43 -7.08
CA MET A 110 -6.60 -0.59 -6.64
C MET A 110 -8.03 -0.12 -6.89
N PRO A 111 -8.86 -0.88 -7.63
CA PRO A 111 -10.28 -0.58 -7.78
C PRO A 111 -11.00 -0.55 -6.43
N GLN A 112 -12.01 0.31 -6.30
CA GLN A 112 -12.79 0.45 -5.06
C GLN A 112 -13.38 -0.90 -4.59
N SER A 113 -13.94 -1.69 -5.51
CA SER A 113 -14.54 -2.99 -5.18
C SER A 113 -13.52 -4.00 -4.61
N VAL A 114 -12.26 -3.92 -5.05
CA VAL A 114 -11.18 -4.75 -4.50
C VAL A 114 -10.82 -4.27 -3.11
N TRP A 115 -10.70 -2.95 -2.92
CA TRP A 115 -10.42 -2.36 -1.61
C TRP A 115 -11.51 -2.67 -0.59
N ASP A 116 -12.79 -2.57 -0.96
CA ASP A 116 -13.92 -2.90 -0.10
C ASP A 116 -13.86 -4.36 0.37
N ALA A 117 -13.50 -5.30 -0.52
CA ALA A 117 -13.31 -6.70 -0.15
C ALA A 117 -12.13 -6.89 0.81
N LYS A 118 -11.04 -6.11 0.65
CA LYS A 118 -9.91 -6.12 1.59
C LYS A 118 -10.29 -5.58 2.96
N LEU A 119 -11.18 -4.58 3.04
CA LEU A 119 -11.69 -4.07 4.32
C LEU A 119 -12.50 -5.11 5.07
N VAL A 120 -13.30 -5.94 4.38
CA VAL A 120 -14.01 -7.08 5.01
C VAL A 120 -13.00 -8.05 5.62
N ALA A 121 -11.95 -8.41 4.89
CA ALA A 121 -10.90 -9.29 5.40
C ALA A 121 -10.13 -8.64 6.56
N LEU A 122 -9.80 -7.34 6.46
CA LEU A 122 -9.14 -6.60 7.53
C LEU A 122 -10.00 -6.58 8.81
N SER A 123 -11.32 -6.41 8.69
CA SER A 123 -12.24 -6.51 9.82
C SER A 123 -12.17 -7.87 10.51
N PHE A 124 -12.06 -8.96 9.74
CA PHE A 124 -11.87 -10.30 10.30
C PHE A 124 -10.56 -10.41 11.11
N PHE A 125 -9.44 -9.86 10.61
CA PHE A 125 -8.17 -9.85 11.36
C PHE A 125 -8.19 -8.90 12.55
N TYR A 126 -8.85 -7.74 12.41
CA TYR A 126 -9.06 -6.77 13.49
C TYR A 126 -9.78 -7.44 14.68
N ASN A 127 -10.80 -8.25 14.40
CA ASN A 127 -11.59 -8.95 15.43
C ASN A 127 -10.97 -10.28 15.90
N GLN A 128 -9.72 -10.59 15.56
CA GLN A 128 -8.96 -11.66 16.25
C GLN A 128 -8.41 -11.11 17.57
N CYS A 129 -9.26 -11.10 18.59
CA CYS A 129 -9.03 -10.34 19.83
C CYS A 129 -7.74 -10.72 20.57
N ASP A 130 -7.32 -11.97 20.48
CA ASP A 130 -6.11 -12.47 21.12
C ASP A 130 -4.82 -12.09 20.36
N MET A 131 -4.91 -11.54 19.15
CA MET A 131 -3.80 -10.99 18.36
C MET A 131 -3.87 -9.47 18.22
N ARG A 132 -4.85 -8.83 18.88
CA ARG A 132 -5.17 -7.42 18.69
C ARG A 132 -4.06 -6.51 19.21
N ASP A 133 -3.36 -6.94 20.24
CA ASP A 133 -2.14 -6.33 20.78
C ASP A 133 -1.07 -6.12 19.70
N LEU A 134 -0.85 -7.11 18.82
CA LEU A 134 0.10 -7.00 17.71
C LEU A 134 -0.28 -5.90 16.73
N MET A 135 -1.57 -5.78 16.42
CA MET A 135 -2.07 -4.73 15.53
C MET A 135 -1.98 -3.36 16.19
N ASP A 136 -2.38 -3.24 17.46
CA ASP A 136 -2.33 -1.98 18.20
C ASP A 136 -0.90 -1.49 18.39
N TYR A 137 0.04 -2.39 18.63
CA TYR A 137 1.46 -2.06 18.61
C TYR A 137 1.86 -1.51 17.24
N ARG A 138 1.51 -2.24 16.17
CA ARG A 138 1.92 -1.89 14.81
C ARG A 138 1.29 -0.60 14.28
N LYS A 139 0.08 -0.22 14.73
CA LYS A 139 -0.59 1.03 14.35
C LYS A 139 0.26 2.27 14.61
N ASN A 140 1.23 2.21 15.52
CA ASN A 140 2.19 3.29 15.76
C ASN A 140 3.07 3.62 14.54
N TRP A 141 3.27 2.68 13.61
CA TRP A 141 4.08 2.86 12.40
C TRP A 141 3.26 2.89 11.10
N PHE A 142 1.94 2.67 11.18
CA PHE A 142 1.08 2.76 10.01
C PHE A 142 0.84 4.22 9.58
N PRO A 143 0.53 4.45 8.29
CA PRO A 143 0.07 5.76 7.83
C PRO A 143 -1.17 6.22 8.60
N THR A 144 -1.22 7.49 9.01
CA THR A 144 -2.30 8.04 9.86
C THR A 144 -3.70 7.76 9.32
N ARG A 145 -3.93 7.96 8.01
CA ARG A 145 -5.23 7.66 7.38
C ARG A 145 -5.58 6.18 7.38
N PHE A 146 -4.59 5.29 7.34
CA PHE A 146 -4.86 3.86 7.44
C PHE A 146 -5.28 3.48 8.86
N VAL A 147 -4.63 4.09 9.87
CA VAL A 147 -5.05 3.96 11.28
C VAL A 147 -6.46 4.47 11.50
N GLU A 148 -6.85 5.60 10.91
CA GLU A 148 -8.22 6.11 10.95
C GLU A 148 -9.23 5.10 10.37
N ILE A 149 -8.90 4.44 9.25
CA ILE A 149 -9.75 3.39 8.68
C ILE A 149 -9.90 2.21 9.65
N ILE A 150 -8.78 1.74 10.21
CA ILE A 150 -8.77 0.63 11.18
C ILE A 150 -9.61 0.96 12.41
N ASN A 151 -9.46 2.17 12.97
CA ASN A 151 -10.18 2.60 14.17
C ASN A 151 -11.70 2.77 13.96
N ASN A 152 -12.17 2.81 12.71
CA ASN A 152 -13.60 2.87 12.38
C ASN A 152 -14.20 1.49 12.05
N LEU A 153 -13.40 0.41 12.13
CA LEU A 153 -13.93 -0.95 11.95
C LEU A 153 -14.81 -1.34 13.16
N PRO A 154 -15.85 -2.18 12.95
CA PRO A 154 -16.64 -2.72 14.06
C PRO A 154 -15.74 -3.50 15.02
N ASP A 155 -15.78 -3.14 16.30
CA ASP A 155 -15.00 -3.77 17.36
C ASP A 155 -15.84 -4.82 18.08
N GLU A 156 -15.46 -6.09 17.92
CA GLU A 156 -16.10 -7.25 18.58
C GLU A 156 -15.29 -7.75 19.78
N CYS A 157 -14.15 -7.12 20.09
CA CYS A 157 -13.24 -7.51 21.16
C CYS A 157 -13.49 -6.77 22.47
N SER A 158 -14.42 -5.82 22.44
CA SER A 158 -14.89 -5.06 23.59
C SER A 158 -16.18 -5.69 24.14
N GLU A 159 -16.03 -6.83 24.81
CA GLU A 159 -16.96 -7.39 25.80
C GLU A 159 -16.23 -7.65 27.13
#